data_AF-A0A952ETC1-F1
#
_entry.id   AF-A0A952ETC1-F1
#
_cell.length_a   1.000
_cell.length_b   1.000
_cell.length_c   1.000
_cell.angle_alpha   90.00
_cell.angle_beta   90.00
_cell.angle_gamma   90.00
#
_symmetry.space_group_name_H-M   'P 1'
#
loop_
_entity.id
_entity.type
_entity.pdbx_description
1 polymer ?
#
loop_
_entity_poly.entity_id
_entity_poly.type
_entity_poly.pdbx_seq_one_letter_code
_entity_poly.pdbx_strand_id
1 'polypeptide(L)'
;MAMRNNAREPSMAGFYIPPQILTNSEFKTAATMFVSADGHAVRYLVQTDLDPFGTQAMDQVAQIMDAARSAQPNTELADATISIAGLPAVNADVRDYYNHDMRFILTMTILVVLLILIVLLRAVVAPLYLIASVAISFLSALGIGVVVFQFILGQHLAWNVPGTAFIVLVAVGADYNLLLISRIRDEASRGMDEQPRRLLGELLGALVEGRQNRRRRQRLRSRQPLRRRLADRCGERGNRGLDVVGGDRDQPDVRRLLRPGTSHRSGSKAVAKLCSHRSRRKQLVVCLGIS
;
A
#
# COMPACT_ATOMS: atom_id res chain seq x y z
N MET A 1 -28.63 20.23 38.22
CA MET A 1 -27.25 19.82 37.87
C MET A 1 -26.56 21.03 37.23
N ALA A 2 -25.65 21.69 37.96
CA ALA A 2 -24.89 22.81 37.41
C ALA A 2 -23.62 22.26 36.75
N MET A 3 -23.76 21.72 35.54
CA MET A 3 -22.60 21.41 34.70
C MET A 3 -22.15 22.76 34.12
N ARG A 4 -21.12 23.36 34.72
CA ARG A 4 -20.62 24.67 34.31
C ARG A 4 -19.90 24.53 32.97
N ASN A 5 -20.26 25.38 32.01
CA ASN A 5 -19.71 25.42 30.64
C ASN A 5 -18.22 25.82 30.57
N ASN A 6 -17.53 25.99 31.71
CA ASN A 6 -16.17 26.51 31.83
C ASN A 6 -15.18 25.45 32.34
N ALA A 7 -15.22 24.23 31.79
CA ALA A 7 -14.29 23.16 32.13
C ALA A 7 -12.81 23.44 31.73
N ARG A 8 -12.53 24.61 31.13
CA ARG A 8 -11.18 25.05 30.75
C ARG A 8 -10.41 25.74 31.87
N GLU A 9 -11.07 26.13 32.97
CA GLU A 9 -10.42 26.85 34.07
C GLU A 9 -9.99 25.88 35.21
N PRO A 10 -8.71 25.86 35.63
CA PRO A 10 -8.20 24.90 36.63
C PRO A 10 -8.90 24.96 38.00
N SER A 11 -9.37 26.14 38.41
CA SER A 11 -10.04 26.35 39.71
C SER A 11 -11.47 25.80 39.76
N MET A 12 -12.01 25.37 38.62
CA MET A 12 -13.39 24.92 38.44
C MET A 12 -13.46 23.47 37.94
N ALA A 13 -12.29 22.82 37.83
CA ALA A 13 -12.16 21.41 37.51
C ALA A 13 -12.44 20.56 38.76
N GLY A 14 -13.72 20.42 39.09
CA GLY A 14 -14.15 19.60 40.21
C GLY A 14 -15.63 19.30 40.15
N PHE A 15 -15.99 18.02 40.14
CA PHE A 15 -17.36 17.58 40.29
C PHE A 15 -17.63 17.34 41.78
N TYR A 16 -18.25 18.32 42.45
CA TYR A 16 -18.64 18.19 43.85
C TYR A 16 -20.00 17.50 43.95
N ILE A 17 -20.01 16.28 44.49
CA ILE A 17 -21.24 15.55 44.81
C ILE A 17 -21.54 15.74 46.30
N PRO A 18 -22.64 16.42 46.66
CA PRO A 18 -23.05 16.53 48.06
C PRO A 18 -23.30 15.14 48.67
N PRO A 19 -22.88 14.89 49.91
CA PRO A 19 -23.00 13.58 50.54
C PRO A 19 -24.45 13.11 50.70
N GLN A 20 -25.44 14.03 50.71
CA GLN A 20 -26.86 13.66 50.79
C GLN A 20 -27.36 12.91 49.54
N ILE A 21 -26.74 13.15 48.38
CA ILE A 21 -27.15 12.51 47.12
C ILE A 21 -26.65 11.06 47.07
N LEU A 22 -25.52 10.76 47.72
CA LEU A 22 -24.93 9.42 47.78
C LEU A 22 -25.83 8.41 48.52
N THR A 23 -26.69 8.88 49.42
CA THR A 23 -27.60 8.04 50.20
C THR A 23 -28.93 7.75 49.51
N ASN A 24 -29.29 8.47 48.44
CA ASN A 24 -30.56 8.31 47.73
C ASN A 24 -30.62 6.97 46.97
N SER A 25 -31.76 6.28 47.01
CA SER A 25 -32.02 5.03 46.27
C SER A 25 -31.92 5.20 44.75
N GLU A 26 -32.30 6.37 44.22
CA GLU A 26 -32.16 6.68 42.79
C GLU A 26 -30.68 6.76 42.39
N PHE A 27 -29.85 7.42 43.21
CA PHE A 27 -28.41 7.51 42.97
C PHE A 27 -27.75 6.13 43.03
N LYS A 28 -28.13 5.27 43.99
CA LYS A 28 -27.64 3.90 44.06
C LYS A 28 -27.98 3.11 42.80
N THR A 29 -29.21 3.22 42.31
CA THR A 29 -29.63 2.57 41.06
C THR A 29 -28.83 3.09 39.86
N ALA A 30 -28.66 4.41 39.72
CA ALA A 30 -27.87 4.99 38.65
C ALA A 30 -26.38 4.60 38.75
N ALA A 31 -25.82 4.56 39.96
CA ALA A 31 -24.44 4.16 40.20
C ALA A 31 -24.17 2.72 39.74
N THR A 32 -25.13 1.80 39.86
CA THR A 32 -24.96 0.42 39.35
C THR A 32 -24.82 0.32 37.82
N MET A 33 -25.24 1.35 37.06
CA MET A 33 -25.07 1.40 35.59
C MET A 33 -23.70 1.94 35.15
N PHE A 34 -23.01 2.64 36.04
CA PHE A 34 -21.72 3.28 35.75
C PHE A 34 -20.58 2.71 36.58
N VAL A 35 -20.85 2.04 37.70
CA VAL A 35 -19.85 1.40 38.54
C VAL A 35 -20.16 -0.10 38.56
N SER A 36 -19.14 -0.90 38.29
CA SER A 36 -19.25 -2.35 38.35
C SER A 36 -19.63 -2.81 39.76
N ALA A 37 -20.32 -3.96 39.87
CA ALA A 37 -20.73 -4.54 41.15
C ALA A 37 -19.54 -4.82 42.10
N ASP A 38 -18.34 -5.04 41.53
CA ASP A 38 -17.10 -5.22 42.28
C ASP A 38 -16.38 -3.90 42.64
N GLY A 39 -16.87 -2.75 42.15
CA GLY A 39 -16.24 -1.44 42.37
C GLY A 39 -14.91 -1.22 41.65
N HIS A 40 -14.47 -2.14 40.79
CA HIS A 40 -13.16 -2.08 40.12
C HIS A 40 -13.22 -1.48 38.71
N ALA A 41 -14.42 -1.29 38.17
CA ALA A 41 -14.61 -0.62 36.90
C ALA A 41 -15.61 0.52 36.99
N VAL A 42 -15.27 1.63 36.36
CA VAL A 42 -16.15 2.80 36.24
C VAL A 42 -16.28 3.15 34.77
N ARG A 43 -17.53 3.39 34.36
CA ARG A 43 -17.92 3.79 33.03
C ARG A 43 -18.20 5.28 33.00
N TYR A 44 -17.57 5.99 32.08
CA TYR A 44 -17.92 7.38 31.79
C TYR A 44 -18.61 7.46 30.44
N LEU A 45 -19.70 8.23 30.40
CA LEU A 45 -20.39 8.60 29.17
C LEU A 45 -19.87 9.96 28.73
N VAL A 46 -19.22 10.00 27.57
CA VAL A 46 -18.83 11.24 26.93
C VAL A 46 -19.68 11.38 25.68
N GLN A 47 -20.37 12.50 25.54
CA GLN A 47 -21.18 12.83 24.37
C GLN A 47 -20.54 14.02 23.68
N THR A 48 -20.41 13.92 22.36
CA THR A 48 -19.73 14.89 21.51
C THR A 48 -20.72 15.41 20.48
N ASP A 49 -20.65 16.70 20.13
CA ASP A 49 -21.53 17.30 19.11
C ASP A 49 -21.11 16.96 17.66
N LEU A 50 -20.10 16.10 17.49
CA LEU A 50 -19.55 15.72 16.19
C LEU A 50 -20.31 14.53 15.58
N ASP A 51 -20.39 14.50 14.24
CA ASP A 51 -20.89 13.34 13.50
C ASP A 51 -20.04 12.10 13.81
N PRO A 52 -20.63 10.99 14.31
CA PRO A 52 -19.89 9.79 14.67
C PRO A 52 -19.19 9.09 13.48
N PHE A 53 -19.57 9.41 12.23
CA PHE A 53 -18.91 8.92 11.02
C PHE A 53 -17.86 9.90 10.46
N GLY A 54 -17.79 11.12 11.00
CA GLY A 54 -16.84 12.13 10.60
C GLY A 54 -15.42 11.83 11.07
N THR A 55 -14.41 12.25 10.29
CA THR A 55 -13.00 12.12 10.70
C THR A 55 -12.69 12.91 11.95
N GLN A 56 -13.37 14.04 12.17
CA GLN A 56 -13.19 14.87 13.37
C GLN A 56 -13.57 14.12 14.66
N ALA A 57 -14.65 13.33 14.64
CA ALA A 57 -15.04 12.51 15.79
C ALA A 57 -14.02 11.41 16.07
N MET A 58 -13.46 10.80 15.01
CA MET A 58 -12.39 9.81 15.13
C MET A 58 -11.10 10.43 15.71
N ASP A 59 -10.71 11.61 15.23
CA ASP A 59 -9.51 12.31 15.71
C ASP A 59 -9.68 12.76 17.18
N GLN A 60 -10.91 13.08 17.60
CA GLN A 60 -11.22 13.46 18.98
C GLN A 60 -11.07 12.29 19.97
N VAL A 61 -11.22 11.03 19.54
CA VAL A 61 -11.03 9.85 20.39
C VAL A 61 -9.62 9.84 21.00
N ALA A 62 -8.60 10.14 20.18
CA ALA A 62 -7.22 10.22 20.64
C ALA A 62 -7.04 11.35 21.68
N GLN A 63 -7.64 12.51 21.43
CA GLN A 63 -7.58 13.65 22.35
C GLN A 63 -8.24 13.34 23.70
N ILE A 64 -9.38 12.64 23.70
CA ILE A 64 -10.06 12.21 24.92
C ILE A 64 -9.18 11.21 25.69
N MET A 65 -8.60 10.25 25.00
CA MET A 65 -7.70 9.27 25.61
C MET A 65 -6.44 9.91 26.19
N ASP A 66 -5.83 10.85 25.49
CA ASP A 66 -4.64 11.57 25.95
C ASP A 66 -4.97 12.46 27.16
N ALA A 67 -6.10 13.19 27.12
CA ALA A 67 -6.58 13.96 28.26
C ALA A 67 -6.81 13.06 29.48
N ALA A 68 -7.47 11.91 29.29
CA ALA A 68 -7.73 10.97 30.37
C ALA A 68 -6.43 10.39 30.96
N ARG A 69 -5.46 10.01 30.10
CA ARG A 69 -4.13 9.54 30.53
C ARG A 69 -3.34 10.63 31.24
N SER A 70 -3.42 11.88 30.78
CA SER A 70 -2.73 13.02 31.39
C SER A 70 -3.27 13.38 32.78
N ALA A 71 -4.51 13.01 33.09
CA ALA A 71 -5.15 13.24 34.37
C ALA A 71 -4.90 12.11 35.41
N GLN A 72 -4.34 10.96 35.00
CA GLN A 72 -4.05 9.85 35.92
C GLN A 72 -2.90 10.11 36.92
N PRO A 73 -1.78 10.75 36.53
CA PRO A 73 -0.64 10.95 37.43
C PRO A 73 -1.05 11.72 38.69
N ASN A 74 -0.47 11.35 39.84
CA ASN A 74 -0.75 11.96 41.15
C ASN A 74 -2.17 11.70 41.71
N THR A 75 -2.84 10.63 41.25
CA THR A 75 -4.14 10.18 41.78
C THR A 75 -4.08 8.73 42.25
N GLU A 76 -5.07 8.28 43.03
CA GLU A 76 -5.22 6.86 43.41
C GLU A 76 -5.53 5.92 42.22
N LEU A 77 -5.69 6.48 41.03
CA LEU A 77 -5.99 5.80 39.76
C LEU A 77 -4.79 5.77 38.81
N ALA A 78 -3.58 6.07 39.31
CA ALA A 78 -2.35 6.06 38.50
C ALA A 78 -2.13 4.73 37.75
N ASP A 79 -2.45 3.59 38.38
CA ASP A 79 -2.31 2.25 37.79
C ASP A 79 -3.55 1.74 37.04
N ALA A 80 -4.58 2.58 36.87
CA ALA A 80 -5.81 2.18 36.19
C ALA A 80 -5.60 2.05 34.68
N THR A 81 -6.23 1.04 34.08
CA THR A 81 -6.27 0.90 32.62
C THR A 81 -7.43 1.72 32.07
N ILE A 82 -7.16 2.67 31.18
CA ILE A 82 -8.20 3.40 30.46
C ILE A 82 -8.47 2.72 29.12
N SER A 83 -9.73 2.43 28.86
CA SER A 83 -10.22 1.91 27.59
C SER A 83 -11.34 2.80 27.08
N ILE A 84 -11.44 2.97 25.77
CA ILE A 84 -12.53 3.70 25.13
C ILE A 84 -13.34 2.75 24.25
N ALA A 85 -14.65 2.93 24.22
CA ALA A 85 -15.56 2.19 23.37
C ALA A 85 -16.60 3.14 22.78
N GLY A 86 -17.14 2.80 21.63
CA GLY A 86 -18.10 3.62 20.90
C GLY A 86 -17.82 3.60 19.41
N LEU A 87 -18.79 4.06 18.61
CA LEU A 87 -18.68 4.03 17.15
C LEU A 87 -17.48 4.85 16.62
N PRO A 88 -17.20 6.07 17.11
CA PRO A 88 -16.03 6.83 16.67
C PRO A 88 -14.71 6.14 17.04
N ALA A 89 -14.65 5.47 18.19
CA ALA A 89 -13.46 4.75 18.65
C ALA A 89 -13.17 3.53 17.78
N VAL A 90 -14.21 2.73 17.49
CA VAL A 90 -14.08 1.59 16.57
C VAL A 90 -13.67 2.06 15.17
N ASN A 91 -14.26 3.14 14.66
CA ASN A 91 -13.91 3.66 13.35
C ASN A 91 -12.48 4.24 13.30
N ALA A 92 -12.02 4.87 14.38
CA ALA A 92 -10.63 5.33 14.50
C ALA A 92 -9.66 4.16 14.43
N ASP A 93 -9.90 3.09 15.20
CA ASP A 93 -9.09 1.87 15.17
C ASP A 93 -9.07 1.26 13.75
N VAL A 94 -10.24 1.10 13.12
CA VAL A 94 -10.35 0.58 11.74
C VAL A 94 -9.59 1.46 10.76
N ARG A 95 -9.68 2.80 10.88
CA ARG A 95 -8.97 3.74 10.02
C ARG A 95 -7.44 3.62 10.19
N ASP A 96 -6.96 3.41 11.40
CA ASP A 96 -5.52 3.22 11.66
C ASP A 96 -4.99 1.92 11.05
N TYR A 97 -5.69 0.80 11.25
CA TYR A 97 -5.36 -0.47 10.57
C TYR A 97 -5.41 -0.30 9.05
N TYR A 98 -6.46 0.32 8.52
CA TYR A 98 -6.63 0.57 7.10
C TYR A 98 -5.48 1.41 6.52
N ASN A 99 -5.08 2.48 7.19
CA ASN A 99 -3.98 3.33 6.74
C ASN A 99 -2.64 2.59 6.73
N HIS A 100 -2.39 1.75 7.73
CA HIS A 100 -1.19 0.95 7.81
C HIS A 100 -1.14 -0.08 6.66
N ASP A 101 -2.22 -0.84 6.50
CA ASP A 101 -2.34 -1.87 5.46
C ASP A 101 -2.30 -1.26 4.07
N MET A 102 -2.98 -0.14 3.83
CA MET A 102 -2.95 0.53 2.53
C MET A 102 -1.56 1.02 2.15
N ARG A 103 -0.77 1.56 3.08
CA ARG A 103 0.62 1.97 2.78
C ARG A 103 1.47 0.76 2.40
N PHE A 104 1.29 -0.35 3.11
CA PHE A 104 1.98 -1.60 2.80
C PHE A 104 1.57 -2.14 1.42
N ILE A 105 0.26 -2.26 1.16
CA ILE A 105 -0.30 -2.76 -0.10
C ILE A 105 0.11 -1.87 -1.28
N LEU A 106 0.02 -0.54 -1.14
CA LEU A 106 0.40 0.42 -2.18
C LEU A 106 1.88 0.26 -2.55
N THR A 107 2.76 0.23 -1.54
CA THR A 107 4.20 0.08 -1.74
C THR A 107 4.54 -1.26 -2.38
N MET A 108 3.97 -2.36 -1.86
CA MET A 108 4.22 -3.70 -2.40
C MET A 108 3.70 -3.86 -3.82
N THR A 109 2.52 -3.33 -4.13
CA THR A 109 1.92 -3.39 -5.46
C THR A 109 2.79 -2.67 -6.48
N ILE A 110 3.23 -1.44 -6.19
CA ILE A 110 4.12 -0.68 -7.07
C ILE A 110 5.44 -1.43 -7.28
N LEU A 111 6.03 -1.99 -6.21
CA LEU A 111 7.27 -2.76 -6.30
C LEU A 111 7.12 -4.03 -7.15
N VAL A 112 6.05 -4.80 -6.94
CA VAL A 112 5.79 -6.04 -7.70
C VAL A 112 5.56 -5.73 -9.17
N VAL A 113 4.72 -4.73 -9.49
CA VAL A 113 4.48 -4.31 -10.87
C VAL A 113 5.77 -3.82 -11.52
N LEU A 114 6.57 -3.00 -10.82
CA LEU A 114 7.87 -2.54 -11.30
C LEU A 114 8.81 -3.72 -11.58
N LEU A 115 8.89 -4.70 -10.68
CA LEU A 115 9.76 -5.85 -10.83
C LEU A 115 9.36 -6.72 -12.02
N ILE A 116 8.07 -7.01 -12.17
CA ILE A 116 7.53 -7.76 -13.31
C ILE A 116 7.86 -7.03 -14.62
N LEU A 117 7.65 -5.71 -14.67
CA LEU A 117 7.98 -4.89 -15.84
C LEU A 117 9.49 -4.86 -16.12
N ILE A 118 10.35 -4.80 -15.11
CA ILE A 118 11.81 -4.86 -15.30
C ILE A 118 12.21 -6.22 -15.89
N VAL A 119 11.64 -7.32 -15.39
CA VAL A 119 11.91 -8.68 -15.89
C VAL A 119 11.45 -8.82 -17.34
N LEU A 120 10.26 -8.33 -17.67
CA LEU A 120 9.69 -8.37 -19.02
C LEU A 120 10.46 -7.49 -20.02
N LEU A 121 10.74 -6.24 -19.65
CA LEU A 121 11.35 -5.26 -20.55
C LEU A 121 12.89 -5.26 -20.50
N ARG A 122 13.52 -6.05 -19.61
CA ARG A 122 14.97 -6.08 -19.31
C ARG A 122 15.61 -4.69 -19.17
N ALA A 123 14.84 -3.72 -18.69
CA ALA A 123 15.26 -2.33 -18.64
C ALA A 123 14.41 -1.53 -17.67
N VAL A 124 15.08 -0.65 -16.91
CA VAL A 124 14.51 0.04 -15.74
C VAL A 124 13.77 1.33 -16.10
N VAL A 125 14.20 2.02 -17.16
CA VAL A 125 13.68 3.37 -17.48
C VAL A 125 12.24 3.34 -18.03
N ALA A 126 11.88 2.38 -18.86
CA ALA A 126 10.52 2.33 -19.44
C ALA A 126 9.43 1.98 -18.41
N PRO A 127 9.65 0.97 -17.53
CA PRO A 127 8.72 0.69 -16.44
C PRO A 127 8.44 1.90 -15.55
N LEU A 128 9.47 2.71 -15.25
CA LEU A 128 9.31 3.92 -14.45
C LEU A 128 8.39 4.94 -15.12
N TYR A 129 8.57 5.21 -16.42
CA TYR A 129 7.67 6.10 -17.16
C TYR A 129 6.23 5.57 -17.19
N LEU A 130 6.05 4.25 -17.35
CA LEU A 130 4.73 3.63 -17.36
C LEU A 130 4.04 3.81 -16.00
N ILE A 131 4.70 3.45 -14.91
CA ILE A 131 4.15 3.62 -13.55
C ILE A 131 3.85 5.09 -13.26
N ALA A 132 4.74 6.01 -13.64
CA ALA A 132 4.52 7.44 -13.46
C ALA A 132 3.26 7.91 -14.21
N SER A 133 3.05 7.44 -15.45
CA SER A 133 1.86 7.79 -16.24
C SER A 133 0.56 7.30 -15.59
N VAL A 134 0.57 6.08 -15.04
CA VAL A 134 -0.59 5.51 -14.31
C VAL A 134 -0.84 6.26 -13.02
N ALA A 135 0.21 6.58 -12.26
CA ALA A 135 0.10 7.33 -11.01
C ALA A 135 -0.48 8.74 -11.24
N ILE A 136 -0.02 9.44 -12.29
CA ILE A 136 -0.57 10.75 -12.67
C ILE A 136 -2.04 10.62 -13.06
N SER A 137 -2.40 9.62 -13.88
CA SER A 137 -3.80 9.40 -14.28
C SER A 137 -4.70 9.12 -13.08
N PHE A 138 -4.25 8.29 -12.13
CA PHE A 138 -4.97 8.01 -10.90
C PHE A 138 -5.13 9.26 -10.02
N LEU A 139 -4.06 10.03 -9.82
CA LEU A 139 -4.09 11.28 -9.06
C LEU A 139 -5.02 12.32 -9.72
N SER A 140 -5.04 12.41 -11.05
CA SER A 140 -5.97 13.27 -11.78
C SER A 140 -7.41 12.84 -11.58
N ALA A 141 -7.71 11.54 -11.67
CA ALA A 141 -9.06 11.02 -11.45
C ALA A 141 -9.53 11.27 -10.01
N LEU A 142 -8.66 11.01 -9.01
CA LEU A 142 -8.95 11.32 -7.62
C LEU A 142 -9.14 12.81 -7.38
N GLY A 143 -8.28 13.65 -7.95
CA GLY A 143 -8.38 15.12 -7.82
C GLY A 143 -9.71 15.63 -8.36
N ILE A 144 -10.12 15.17 -9.54
CA ILE A 144 -11.44 15.50 -10.12
C ILE A 144 -12.55 14.98 -9.20
N GLY A 145 -12.43 13.75 -8.69
CA GLY A 145 -13.40 13.19 -7.75
C GLY A 145 -13.55 14.04 -6.49
N VAL A 146 -12.45 14.44 -5.87
CA VAL A 146 -12.45 15.33 -4.70
C VAL A 146 -13.13 16.66 -5.02
N VAL A 147 -12.84 17.25 -6.18
CA VAL A 147 -13.47 18.52 -6.59
C VAL A 147 -14.98 18.35 -6.75
N VAL A 148 -15.42 17.28 -7.42
CA VAL A 148 -16.85 17.00 -7.61
C VAL A 148 -17.56 16.80 -6.28
N PHE A 149 -17.02 15.98 -5.38
CA PHE A 149 -17.68 15.71 -4.10
C PHE A 149 -17.69 16.94 -3.17
N GLN A 150 -16.58 17.65 -3.07
CA GLN A 150 -16.47 18.78 -2.15
C GLN A 150 -17.17 20.04 -2.65
N PHE A 151 -17.04 20.37 -3.94
CA PHE A 151 -17.57 21.64 -4.48
C PHE A 151 -18.96 21.52 -5.10
N ILE A 152 -19.33 20.36 -5.66
CA ILE A 152 -20.65 20.18 -6.29
C ILE A 152 -21.65 19.58 -5.30
N LEU A 153 -21.25 18.54 -4.57
CA LEU A 153 -22.13 17.83 -3.63
C LEU A 153 -22.07 18.39 -2.20
N GLY A 154 -21.03 19.16 -1.87
CA GLY A 154 -20.83 19.71 -0.52
C GLY A 154 -20.54 18.65 0.54
N GLN A 155 -20.07 17.48 0.15
CA GLN A 155 -19.81 16.34 1.05
C GLN A 155 -18.32 15.98 1.02
N HIS A 156 -17.78 15.59 2.18
CA HIS A 156 -16.41 15.10 2.26
C HIS A 156 -16.30 13.68 1.69
N LEU A 157 -15.18 13.42 1.02
CA LEU A 157 -14.88 12.09 0.52
C LEU A 157 -14.56 11.18 1.71
N ALA A 158 -15.17 10.00 1.77
CA ALA A 158 -14.89 9.05 2.85
C ALA A 158 -13.42 8.61 2.84
N TRP A 159 -12.84 8.46 4.02
CA TRP A 159 -11.39 8.24 4.24
C TRP A 159 -10.86 6.95 3.60
N ASN A 160 -11.72 5.97 3.33
CA ASN A 160 -11.40 4.69 2.69
C ASN A 160 -11.50 4.71 1.14
N VAL A 161 -12.03 5.78 0.54
CA VAL A 161 -12.27 5.83 -0.90
C VAL A 161 -10.97 5.84 -1.71
N PRO A 162 -9.95 6.66 -1.39
CA PRO A 162 -8.73 6.72 -2.19
C PRO A 162 -7.97 5.39 -2.27
N GLY A 163 -7.82 4.70 -1.14
CA GLY A 163 -7.13 3.41 -1.10
C GLY A 163 -7.89 2.32 -1.86
N THR A 164 -9.22 2.27 -1.70
CA THR A 164 -10.07 1.29 -2.38
C THR A 164 -10.10 1.52 -3.89
N ALA A 165 -10.19 2.79 -4.32
CA ALA A 165 -10.15 3.15 -5.74
C ALA A 165 -8.84 2.71 -6.40
N PHE A 166 -7.70 2.86 -5.70
CA PHE A 166 -6.41 2.37 -6.19
C PHE A 166 -6.40 0.85 -6.39
N ILE A 167 -6.86 0.10 -5.39
CA ILE A 167 -6.89 -1.37 -5.47
C ILE A 167 -7.80 -1.82 -6.60
N VAL A 168 -8.98 -1.23 -6.75
CA VAL A 168 -9.90 -1.55 -7.84
C VAL A 168 -9.26 -1.25 -9.20
N LEU A 169 -8.60 -0.09 -9.35
CA LEU A 169 -7.90 0.26 -10.58
C LEU A 169 -6.83 -0.77 -10.95
N VAL A 170 -6.03 -1.20 -9.99
CA VAL A 170 -4.98 -2.20 -10.22
C VAL A 170 -5.57 -3.58 -10.51
N ALA A 171 -6.57 -4.02 -9.73
CA ALA A 171 -7.23 -5.30 -9.92
C ALA A 171 -7.83 -5.42 -11.32
N VAL A 172 -8.62 -4.42 -11.71
CA VAL A 172 -9.26 -4.34 -13.03
C VAL A 172 -8.21 -4.23 -14.14
N GLY A 173 -7.15 -3.43 -13.94
CA GLY A 173 -6.07 -3.28 -14.92
C GLY A 173 -5.29 -4.58 -15.17
N ALA A 174 -5.03 -5.36 -14.12
CA ALA A 174 -4.36 -6.66 -14.23
C ALA A 174 -5.26 -7.70 -14.93
N ASP A 175 -6.54 -7.74 -14.57
CA ASP A 175 -7.51 -8.68 -15.13
C ASP A 175 -7.74 -8.43 -16.63
N TYR A 176 -7.82 -7.15 -17.07
CA TYR A 176 -7.95 -6.83 -18.49
C TYR A 176 -6.74 -7.26 -19.32
N ASN A 177 -5.53 -7.10 -18.78
CA ASN A 177 -4.33 -7.54 -19.47
C ASN A 177 -4.33 -9.07 -19.67
N LEU A 178 -4.74 -9.83 -18.64
CA LEU A 178 -4.83 -11.28 -18.72
C LEU A 178 -5.87 -11.73 -19.78
N LEU A 179 -7.07 -11.16 -19.75
CA LEU A 179 -8.16 -11.52 -20.67
C LEU A 179 -7.81 -11.20 -22.13
N LEU A 180 -7.14 -10.06 -22.36
CA LEU A 180 -6.69 -9.69 -23.70
C LEU A 180 -5.64 -10.67 -24.22
N ILE A 181 -4.65 -11.03 -23.39
CA ILE A 181 -3.61 -11.99 -23.77
C ILE A 181 -4.21 -13.38 -24.02
N SER A 182 -5.14 -13.83 -23.20
CA SER A 182 -5.81 -15.12 -23.42
C SER A 182 -6.62 -15.12 -24.71
N ARG A 183 -7.35 -14.04 -25.01
CA ARG A 183 -8.10 -13.89 -26.26
C ARG A 183 -7.20 -13.91 -27.48
N ILE A 184 -6.13 -13.11 -27.48
CA ILE A 184 -5.15 -13.08 -28.57
C ILE A 184 -4.53 -14.47 -28.77
N ARG A 185 -4.21 -15.18 -27.67
CA ARG A 185 -3.65 -16.53 -27.75
C ARG A 185 -4.64 -17.55 -28.31
N ASP A 186 -5.91 -17.48 -27.92
CA ASP A 186 -6.97 -18.36 -28.41
C ASP A 186 -7.25 -18.13 -29.90
N GLU A 187 -7.35 -16.87 -30.33
CA GLU A 187 -7.52 -16.49 -31.72
C GLU A 187 -6.31 -16.91 -32.57
N ALA A 188 -5.09 -16.74 -32.05
CA ALA A 188 -3.87 -17.22 -32.70
C ALA A 188 -3.78 -18.77 -32.74
N SER A 189 -4.45 -19.48 -31.83
CA SER A 189 -4.51 -20.95 -31.82
C SER A 189 -5.56 -21.51 -32.78
N ARG A 190 -6.62 -20.74 -33.08
CA ARG A 190 -7.73 -21.11 -33.98
C ARG A 190 -7.50 -20.79 -35.46
N GLY A 191 -6.29 -20.38 -35.83
CA GLY A 191 -5.84 -20.39 -37.22
C GLY A 191 -6.12 -19.14 -38.05
N MET A 192 -6.23 -17.96 -37.45
CA MET A 192 -6.07 -16.72 -38.24
C MET A 192 -4.58 -16.45 -38.46
N ASP A 193 -4.13 -16.80 -39.67
CA ASP A 193 -2.92 -16.44 -40.43
C ASP A 193 -1.61 -16.17 -39.68
N GLU A 194 -0.50 -16.63 -40.25
CA GLU A 194 0.87 -16.44 -39.75
C GLU A 194 1.29 -14.95 -39.56
N GLN A 195 0.45 -14.00 -40.01
CA GLN A 195 0.71 -12.55 -40.08
C GLN A 195 0.66 -11.81 -38.73
N PRO A 196 -0.35 -11.95 -37.85
CA PRO A 196 -0.36 -11.28 -36.55
C PRO A 196 0.73 -11.81 -35.62
N ARG A 197 1.13 -13.09 -35.75
CA ARG A 197 2.25 -13.65 -34.97
C ARG A 197 3.59 -13.05 -35.37
N ARG A 198 3.84 -12.87 -36.68
CA ARG A 198 5.04 -12.17 -37.16
C ARG A 198 5.01 -10.70 -36.82
N LEU A 199 3.86 -10.01 -36.94
CA LEU A 199 3.73 -8.60 -36.58
C LEU A 199 3.82 -8.36 -35.07
N LEU A 200 3.25 -9.24 -34.23
CA LEU A 200 3.38 -9.16 -32.78
C LEU A 200 4.82 -9.50 -32.35
N GLY A 201 5.46 -10.48 -33.02
CA GLY A 201 6.87 -10.80 -32.84
C GLY A 201 7.80 -9.66 -33.29
N GLU A 202 7.49 -8.96 -34.38
CA GLU A 202 8.21 -7.78 -34.87
C GLU A 202 7.92 -6.54 -34.02
N LEU A 203 6.71 -6.35 -33.48
CA LEU A 203 6.38 -5.21 -32.62
C LEU A 203 6.95 -5.39 -31.21
N LEU A 204 6.79 -6.57 -30.61
CA LEU A 204 7.47 -6.92 -29.35
C LEU A 204 8.99 -6.94 -29.55
N GLY A 205 9.45 -7.50 -30.68
CA GLY A 205 10.84 -7.47 -31.10
C GLY A 205 11.36 -6.03 -31.25
N ALA A 206 10.68 -5.15 -31.99
CA ALA A 206 11.09 -3.76 -32.19
C ALA A 206 11.02 -2.92 -30.89
N LEU A 207 10.07 -3.21 -30.00
CA LEU A 207 10.02 -2.61 -28.65
C LEU A 207 11.20 -3.04 -27.77
N VAL A 208 11.69 -4.29 -27.93
CA VAL A 208 12.82 -4.84 -27.16
C VAL A 208 14.18 -4.50 -27.82
N GLU A 209 14.31 -4.67 -29.12
CA GLU A 209 15.49 -4.47 -29.98
C GLU A 209 15.78 -2.98 -30.24
N GLY A 210 14.74 -2.14 -30.27
CA GLY A 210 14.84 -0.68 -30.41
C GLY A 210 15.69 -0.03 -29.30
N ARG A 211 15.84 -0.71 -28.16
CA ARG A 211 16.75 -0.32 -27.07
C ARG A 211 18.20 -0.73 -27.31
N GLN A 212 18.47 -1.91 -27.86
CA GLN A 212 19.83 -2.36 -28.15
C GLN A 212 20.45 -1.61 -29.34
N ASN A 213 19.65 -1.33 -30.37
CA ASN A 213 20.13 -0.67 -31.58
C ASN A 213 20.49 0.82 -31.33
N ARG A 214 19.82 1.51 -30.39
CA ARG A 214 20.24 2.86 -29.93
C ARG A 214 21.63 2.85 -29.27
N ARG A 215 21.95 1.83 -28.45
CA ARG A 215 23.29 1.66 -27.84
C ARG A 215 24.37 1.29 -28.87
N ARG A 216 24.05 0.49 -29.90
CA ARG A 216 24.98 0.18 -31.01
C ARG A 216 25.23 1.38 -31.93
N ARG A 217 24.19 2.16 -32.28
CA ARG A 217 24.34 3.38 -33.10
C ARG A 217 25.12 4.48 -32.39
N GLN A 218 24.99 4.62 -31.05
CA GLN A 218 25.85 5.53 -30.27
C GLN A 218 27.33 5.12 -30.28
N ARG A 219 27.64 3.82 -30.19
CA ARG A 219 29.04 3.32 -30.28
C ARG A 219 29.64 3.42 -31.69
N LEU A 220 28.82 3.39 -32.73
CA LEU A 220 29.27 3.58 -34.11
C LEU A 220 29.48 5.06 -34.45
N ARG A 221 28.65 5.98 -33.93
CA ARG A 221 28.85 7.43 -34.07
C ARG A 221 30.11 7.93 -33.36
N SER A 222 30.50 7.35 -32.23
CA SER A 222 31.75 7.71 -31.54
C SER A 222 33.02 7.15 -32.22
N ARG A 223 32.90 6.18 -33.13
CA ARG A 223 34.03 5.65 -33.93
C ARG A 223 34.16 6.29 -35.32
N GLN A 224 33.20 7.12 -35.71
CA GLN A 224 33.16 7.78 -37.02
C GLN A 224 34.33 8.77 -37.29
N PRO A 225 34.89 9.51 -36.31
CA PRO A 225 36.07 10.35 -36.58
C PRO A 225 37.36 9.55 -36.79
N LEU A 226 37.45 8.31 -36.31
CA LEU A 226 38.65 7.47 -36.45
C LEU A 226 38.71 6.77 -37.82
N ARG A 227 37.55 6.37 -38.37
CA ARG A 227 37.48 5.76 -39.71
C ARG A 227 37.79 6.74 -40.84
N ARG A 228 37.45 8.03 -40.70
CA ARG A 228 37.88 9.06 -41.68
C ARG A 228 39.40 9.23 -41.69
N ARG A 229 40.06 9.21 -40.52
CA ARG A 229 41.53 9.28 -40.43
C ARG A 229 42.27 8.05 -40.97
N LEU A 230 41.65 6.87 -40.95
CA LEU A 230 42.23 5.65 -41.52
C LEU A 230 41.92 5.48 -43.01
N ALA A 231 40.80 6.01 -43.52
CA ALA A 231 40.54 6.06 -44.95
C ALA A 231 41.53 6.99 -45.68
N ASP A 232 41.91 8.12 -45.08
CA ASP A 232 42.96 8.99 -45.62
C ASP A 232 44.36 8.35 -45.60
N ARG A 233 44.63 7.39 -44.69
CA ARG A 233 45.91 6.64 -44.67
C ARG A 233 45.93 5.38 -45.54
N CYS A 234 44.79 4.82 -45.91
CA CYS A 234 44.73 3.63 -46.76
C CYS A 234 44.70 3.93 -48.26
N GLY A 235 44.55 5.20 -48.67
CA GLY A 235 44.74 5.62 -50.06
C GLY A 235 46.18 5.50 -50.58
N GLU A 236 47.17 5.32 -49.70
CA GLU A 236 48.60 5.30 -50.07
C GLU A 236 49.28 3.91 -49.95
N ARG A 237 48.56 2.84 -49.61
CA ARG A 237 49.20 1.54 -49.31
C ARG A 237 48.47 0.31 -49.84
N GLY A 238 47.81 0.44 -50.98
CA GLY A 238 47.03 -0.63 -51.63
C GLY A 238 47.51 -1.02 -53.03
N ASN A 239 48.81 -0.94 -53.32
CA ASN A 239 49.40 -1.58 -54.50
C ASN A 239 50.68 -2.31 -54.10
N ARG A 240 50.52 -3.52 -53.58
CA ARG A 240 51.52 -4.59 -53.56
C ARG A 240 50.79 -5.87 -53.22
N GLY A 241 50.67 -6.74 -54.22
CA GLY A 241 49.98 -8.02 -54.10
C GLY A 241 50.68 -8.96 -53.11
N LEU A 242 50.00 -10.05 -52.82
CA LEU A 242 50.61 -11.37 -52.97
C LEU A 242 49.53 -12.45 -53.04
N ASP A 243 49.89 -13.46 -53.80
CA ASP A 243 49.12 -14.59 -54.26
C ASP A 243 48.75 -15.61 -53.18
N VAL A 244 47.66 -16.33 -53.48
CA VAL A 244 47.42 -17.77 -53.36
C VAL A 244 48.22 -18.54 -52.30
N VAL A 245 47.52 -19.21 -51.37
CA VAL A 245 47.71 -20.64 -51.03
C VAL A 245 46.42 -21.19 -50.42
N GLY A 246 45.89 -22.26 -51.03
CA GLY A 246 44.82 -23.10 -50.48
C GLY A 246 45.32 -24.08 -49.42
N GLY A 247 44.41 -24.58 -48.58
CA GLY A 247 44.78 -25.52 -47.54
C GLY A 247 43.58 -26.03 -46.77
N ASP A 248 43.16 -27.21 -47.19
CA ASP A 248 42.30 -28.20 -46.55
C ASP A 248 42.55 -28.35 -45.04
N ARG A 249 41.50 -28.68 -44.26
CA ARG A 249 41.51 -29.63 -43.12
C ARG A 249 40.27 -29.54 -42.20
N ASP A 250 39.64 -30.70 -42.09
CA ASP A 250 39.20 -31.39 -40.87
C ASP A 250 38.06 -30.84 -39.99
N GLN A 251 37.00 -31.66 -40.01
CA GLN A 251 35.97 -31.93 -38.99
C GLN A 251 36.57 -32.89 -37.93
N PRO A 252 36.21 -32.86 -36.61
CA PRO A 252 35.00 -33.53 -36.09
C PRO A 252 34.31 -32.77 -34.93
N ASP A 253 32.98 -32.78 -34.84
CA ASP A 253 32.12 -33.73 -34.09
C ASP A 253 32.48 -33.93 -32.60
N VAL A 254 31.67 -33.36 -31.69
CA VAL A 254 31.48 -33.92 -30.34
C VAL A 254 30.00 -33.78 -29.93
N ARG A 255 29.38 -34.95 -29.88
CA ARG A 255 28.05 -35.29 -29.35
C ARG A 255 27.78 -34.81 -27.92
N ARG A 256 26.49 -34.56 -27.69
CA ARG A 256 25.59 -34.98 -26.57
C ARG A 256 26.17 -35.21 -25.16
N LEU A 257 25.34 -34.89 -24.18
CA LEU A 257 25.07 -35.53 -22.85
C LEU A 257 24.62 -34.37 -21.93
N LEU A 258 23.63 -34.38 -21.03
CA LEU A 258 22.69 -35.33 -20.44
C LEU A 258 21.63 -34.48 -19.70
N ARG A 259 20.36 -34.89 -19.71
CA ARG A 259 19.36 -34.69 -18.61
C ARG A 259 19.44 -35.95 -17.68
N PRO A 260 18.67 -36.14 -16.57
CA PRO A 260 17.86 -35.27 -15.66
C PRO A 260 18.09 -35.61 -14.13
N GLY A 261 17.26 -35.06 -13.21
CA GLY A 261 16.98 -35.62 -11.84
C GLY A 261 17.10 -34.58 -10.69
N THR A 262 16.06 -34.11 -9.98
CA THR A 262 15.10 -34.66 -8.97
C THR A 262 15.54 -34.54 -7.50
N SER A 263 14.52 -34.33 -6.62
CA SER A 263 14.51 -34.53 -5.13
C SER A 263 15.00 -33.34 -4.26
N HIS A 264 14.49 -32.99 -3.07
CA HIS A 264 13.57 -33.59 -2.08
C HIS A 264 13.26 -32.56 -0.95
N ARG A 265 12.06 -32.63 -0.29
CA ARG A 265 11.76 -32.49 1.19
C ARG A 265 12.15 -31.19 1.94
N SER A 266 11.62 -30.77 3.10
CA SER A 266 10.58 -31.16 4.07
C SER A 266 10.57 -30.10 5.20
N GLY A 267 9.42 -29.90 5.87
CA GLY A 267 9.32 -29.42 7.27
C GLY A 267 9.31 -27.89 7.47
N SER A 268 8.70 -27.30 8.51
CA SER A 268 8.17 -27.84 9.77
C SER A 268 7.47 -26.70 10.55
N LYS A 269 6.44 -27.05 11.34
CA LYS A 269 5.97 -26.43 12.60
C LYS A 269 5.35 -25.02 12.53
N ALA A 270 4.04 -24.84 12.81
CA ALA A 270 3.33 -25.05 14.08
C ALA A 270 3.96 -24.28 15.25
N VAL A 271 3.39 -23.10 15.56
CA VAL A 271 3.50 -22.45 16.86
C VAL A 271 2.09 -22.10 17.32
N ALA A 272 1.55 -23.02 18.10
CA ALA A 272 0.49 -22.73 19.03
C ALA A 272 1.09 -22.10 20.29
N LYS A 273 0.25 -21.35 21.00
CA LYS A 273 0.27 -21.19 22.46
C LYS A 273 1.27 -20.15 22.97
N LEU A 274 0.75 -19.00 23.42
CA LEU A 274 1.18 -18.43 24.69
C LEU A 274 0.12 -17.51 25.32
N CYS A 275 -0.19 -17.84 26.57
CA CYS A 275 -0.53 -16.95 27.68
C CYS A 275 -1.80 -16.07 27.63
N SER A 276 -2.88 -16.70 28.10
CA SER A 276 -3.74 -16.14 29.15
C SER A 276 -2.91 -15.44 30.23
N HIS A 277 -3.08 -14.13 30.38
CA HIS A 277 -2.65 -13.37 31.55
C HIS A 277 -3.83 -12.56 32.09
N ARG A 278 -4.46 -13.09 33.14
CA ARG A 278 -5.54 -12.49 33.90
C ARG A 278 -4.97 -11.32 34.73
N SER A 279 -5.09 -10.10 34.20
CA SER A 279 -4.62 -8.88 34.87
C SER A 279 -5.75 -8.26 35.71
N ARG A 280 -5.62 -8.33 37.04
CA ARG A 280 -6.43 -7.57 38.01
C ARG A 280 -6.03 -6.09 37.96
N ARG A 281 -6.55 -5.32 37.01
CA ARG A 281 -6.38 -3.85 36.98
C ARG A 281 -7.73 -3.17 37.07
N LYS A 282 -7.79 -2.09 37.85
CA LYS A 282 -8.93 -1.16 37.86
C LYS A 282 -9.12 -0.66 36.42
N GLN A 283 -10.26 -0.93 35.81
CA GLN A 283 -10.53 -0.58 34.41
C GLN A 283 -11.48 0.61 34.36
N LEU A 284 -11.01 1.73 33.82
CA LEU A 284 -11.84 2.85 33.47
C LEU A 284 -12.29 2.68 32.01
N VAL A 285 -13.57 2.39 31.81
CA VAL A 285 -14.13 2.19 30.46
C VAL A 285 -14.91 3.45 30.08
N VAL A 286 -14.33 4.32 29.28
CA VAL A 286 -15.08 5.45 28.72
C VAL A 286 -15.92 4.92 27.56
N CYS A 287 -17.22 4.72 27.77
CA CYS A 287 -18.14 4.38 26.69
C CYS A 287 -18.71 5.68 26.12
N LEU A 288 -18.32 6.02 24.89
CA LEU A 288 -19.00 7.04 24.09
C LEU A 288 -20.36 6.48 23.69
N GLY A 289 -21.43 7.01 24.27
CA GLY A 289 -22.79 6.64 23.94
C GLY A 289 -23.35 7.62 22.90
N ILE A 290 -23.94 7.03 21.87
CA ILE A 290 -24.65 7.69 20.80
C ILE A 290 -26.01 8.12 21.34
N SER A 291 -26.41 9.36 21.07
CA SER A 291 -27.81 9.78 21.14
C SER A 291 -28.23 10.37 19.81
#